data_AF-A0A917QUV3-F1
#
_entry.id   AF-A0A917QUV3-F1
#
_cell.length_a   1.000
_cell.length_b   1.000
_cell.length_c   1.000
_cell.angle_alpha   90.00
_cell.angle_beta   90.00
_cell.angle_gamma   90.00
#
_symmetry.space_group_name_H-M   'P 1'
#
loop_
_entity.id
_entity.type
_entity.pdbx_description
1 polymer ?
#
loop_
_entity_poly.entity_id
_entity_poly.type
_entity_poly.pdbx_seq_one_letter_code
_entity_poly.pdbx_strand_id
1 'polypeptide(L)'
;MATAATGASQMERITVTDSEERRRSPERSSFSATDEVWNAAKTEWMRRRRDYPAWAEWLEAALDEKSARVRAALGVDELEPAPDRLPPGRRTTESGTAGRKRRSFTCTPRTWERARAAWWAQAELYPALTDWIEEAIEEKTAGATYPSESAKSVASSTS
;
A
#
# COMPACT_ATOMS: atom_id res chain seq x y z
N MET A 1 -26.62 -59.03 -36.65
CA MET A 1 -26.96 -57.84 -35.85
C MET A 1 -25.68 -57.04 -35.61
N ALA A 2 -25.50 -55.93 -36.32
CA ALA A 2 -24.43 -54.97 -36.06
C ALA A 2 -24.98 -53.60 -36.48
N THR A 3 -25.34 -52.77 -35.51
CA THR A 3 -25.86 -51.43 -35.75
C THR A 3 -24.80 -50.43 -35.34
N ALA A 4 -24.38 -49.61 -36.31
CA ALA A 4 -23.55 -48.44 -36.11
C ALA A 4 -24.32 -47.33 -35.39
N ALA A 5 -23.64 -46.55 -34.56
CA ALA A 5 -24.02 -45.17 -34.25
C ALA A 5 -22.77 -44.37 -33.85
N THR A 6 -22.17 -43.73 -34.84
CA THR A 6 -21.28 -42.58 -34.70
C THR A 6 -22.14 -41.35 -34.38
N GLY A 7 -21.77 -40.55 -33.38
CA GLY A 7 -22.24 -39.17 -33.29
C GLY A 7 -22.41 -38.62 -31.87
N ALA A 8 -21.36 -38.00 -31.35
CA ALA A 8 -21.45 -36.80 -30.50
C ALA A 8 -20.04 -36.19 -30.36
N SER A 9 -19.66 -35.40 -31.36
CA SER A 9 -18.55 -34.46 -31.27
C SER A 9 -19.16 -33.10 -30.95
N GLN A 10 -19.03 -32.62 -29.71
CA GLN A 10 -19.10 -31.19 -29.41
C GLN A 10 -18.61 -30.87 -27.99
N MET A 11 -17.82 -29.80 -27.90
CA MET A 11 -17.36 -29.06 -26.71
C MET A 11 -15.93 -29.34 -26.20
N GLU A 12 -14.97 -29.20 -27.11
CA GLU A 12 -13.87 -28.29 -26.81
C GLU A 12 -14.40 -26.85 -26.84
N ARG A 13 -14.29 -26.13 -25.72
CA ARG A 13 -13.89 -24.71 -25.65
C ARG A 13 -13.84 -24.25 -24.20
N ILE A 14 -12.61 -23.95 -23.75
CA ILE A 14 -12.23 -22.80 -22.92
C ILE A 14 -12.93 -22.79 -21.54
N THR A 15 -12.26 -23.06 -20.42
CA THR A 15 -11.58 -22.02 -19.64
C THR A 15 -10.68 -22.68 -18.59
N VAL A 16 -9.43 -22.98 -18.93
CA VAL A 16 -8.40 -23.29 -17.91
C VAL A 16 -7.14 -22.51 -18.27
N THR A 17 -7.26 -21.19 -18.28
CA THR A 17 -6.11 -20.27 -18.38
C THR A 17 -6.47 -18.92 -17.75
N ASP A 18 -6.84 -18.93 -16.47
CA ASP A 18 -6.82 -17.72 -15.60
C ASP A 18 -6.08 -18.02 -14.29
N SER A 19 -6.24 -19.24 -13.77
CA SER A 19 -5.68 -19.64 -12.47
C SER A 19 -4.15 -19.80 -12.44
N GLU A 20 -3.51 -20.11 -13.57
CA GLU A 20 -2.05 -20.29 -13.62
C GLU A 20 -1.29 -18.99 -13.93
N GLU A 21 -1.90 -18.04 -14.63
CA GLU A 21 -1.28 -16.72 -14.88
C GLU A 21 -1.19 -15.89 -13.58
N ARG A 22 -2.13 -16.09 -12.64
CA ARG A 22 -2.04 -15.55 -11.27
C ARG A 22 -0.88 -16.09 -10.43
N ARG A 23 -0.26 -17.22 -10.80
CA ARG A 23 0.86 -17.81 -10.04
C ARG A 23 2.25 -17.29 -10.44
N ARG A 24 2.36 -16.48 -11.51
CA ARG A 24 3.63 -15.97 -12.05
C ARG A 24 3.70 -14.45 -12.17
N SER A 25 2.86 -13.72 -11.45
CA SER A 25 3.23 -12.33 -11.14
C SER A 25 4.20 -12.40 -9.97
N PRO A 26 5.47 -11.99 -10.09
CA PRO A 26 6.29 -11.73 -8.89
C PRO A 26 5.40 -10.85 -8.01
N GLU A 27 5.11 -11.29 -6.79
CA GLU A 27 4.20 -10.61 -5.86
C GLU A 27 4.47 -9.11 -5.95
N ARG A 28 3.64 -8.40 -6.74
CA ARG A 28 3.83 -6.97 -6.93
C ARG A 28 3.48 -6.42 -5.57
N SER A 29 4.54 -6.11 -4.83
CA SER A 29 4.50 -5.54 -3.48
C SER A 29 3.76 -4.23 -3.60
N SER A 30 2.44 -4.35 -3.44
CA SER A 30 1.49 -3.32 -3.79
C SER A 30 0.60 -3.09 -2.59
N PHE A 31 0.48 -1.82 -2.26
CA PHE A 31 -0.37 -1.36 -1.21
C PHE A 31 -1.72 -0.99 -1.79
N SER A 32 -2.77 -1.07 -0.98
CA SER A 32 -4.09 -0.59 -1.36
C SER A 32 -4.64 0.36 -0.32
N ALA A 33 -5.35 1.40 -0.77
CA ALA A 33 -6.11 2.31 0.09
C ALA A 33 -7.52 2.50 -0.48
N THR A 34 -8.47 2.90 0.37
CA THR A 34 -9.81 3.32 -0.06
C THR A 34 -9.76 4.54 -0.98
N ASP A 35 -10.76 4.70 -1.86
CA ASP A 35 -10.85 5.86 -2.78
C ASP A 35 -10.93 7.20 -2.01
N GLU A 36 -11.54 7.22 -0.83
CA GLU A 36 -11.63 8.41 0.03
C GLU A 36 -10.26 8.88 0.49
N VAL A 37 -9.51 7.99 1.16
CA VAL A 37 -8.12 8.24 1.60
C VAL A 37 -7.25 8.63 0.40
N TRP A 38 -7.41 7.92 -0.72
CA TRP A 38 -6.65 8.19 -1.94
C TRP A 38 -6.93 9.58 -2.52
N ASN A 39 -8.18 10.02 -2.55
CA ASN A 39 -8.55 11.34 -3.09
C ASN A 39 -8.12 12.48 -2.16
N ALA A 40 -8.25 12.28 -0.85
CA ALA A 40 -7.76 13.24 0.15
C ALA A 40 -6.24 13.42 0.03
N ALA A 41 -5.51 12.30 -0.03
CA ALA A 41 -4.07 12.30 -0.16
C ALA A 41 -3.58 12.88 -1.51
N LYS A 42 -4.29 12.60 -2.61
CA LYS A 42 -4.01 13.24 -3.90
C LYS A 42 -4.18 14.75 -3.86
N THR A 43 -5.22 15.25 -3.20
CA THR A 43 -5.45 16.69 -3.02
C THR A 43 -4.29 17.34 -2.29
N GLU A 44 -3.79 16.71 -1.23
CA GLU A 44 -2.65 17.23 -0.47
C GLU A 44 -1.33 17.12 -1.23
N TRP A 45 -1.09 16.01 -1.93
CA TRP A 45 0.08 15.89 -2.80
C TRP A 45 0.13 16.98 -3.87
N MET A 46 -1.00 17.32 -4.50
CA MET A 46 -1.04 18.39 -5.49
C MET A 46 -0.58 19.74 -4.92
N ARG A 47 -0.84 20.01 -3.64
CA ARG A 47 -0.36 21.23 -2.96
C ARG A 47 1.16 21.20 -2.73
N ARG A 48 1.72 20.01 -2.50
CA ARG A 48 3.17 19.79 -2.24
C ARG A 48 3.94 19.24 -3.43
N ARG A 49 3.41 19.41 -4.64
CA ARG A 49 3.99 18.84 -5.86
C ARG A 49 5.42 19.35 -6.16
N ARG A 50 5.81 20.49 -5.58
CA ARG A 50 7.19 21.00 -5.65
C ARG A 50 8.17 20.19 -4.81
N ASP A 51 7.72 19.68 -3.67
CA ASP A 51 8.52 18.88 -2.74
C ASP A 51 8.51 17.40 -3.15
N TYR A 52 7.41 16.95 -3.76
CA TYR A 52 7.21 15.59 -4.25
C TYR A 52 6.76 15.60 -5.71
N PRO A 53 7.70 15.57 -6.68
CA PRO A 53 7.36 15.69 -8.08
C PRO A 53 6.53 14.51 -8.60
N ALA A 54 6.71 13.31 -8.04
CA ALA A 54 5.87 12.16 -8.32
C ALA A 54 4.90 11.82 -7.17
N TRP A 55 3.71 11.35 -7.55
CA TRP A 55 2.72 10.82 -6.60
C TRP A 55 3.23 9.62 -5.80
N ALA A 56 3.99 8.74 -6.46
CA ALA A 56 4.59 7.58 -5.81
C ALA A 56 5.59 7.99 -4.72
N GLU A 57 6.42 9.02 -4.96
CA GLU A 57 7.38 9.53 -3.97
C GLU A 57 6.67 10.07 -2.72
N TRP A 58 5.54 10.76 -2.89
CA TRP A 58 4.75 11.26 -1.76
C TRP A 58 4.18 10.10 -0.92
N LEU A 59 3.68 9.05 -1.58
CA LEU A 59 3.15 7.86 -0.92
C LEU A 59 4.24 7.07 -0.20
N GLU A 60 5.41 6.88 -0.84
CA GLU A 60 6.55 6.21 -0.23
C GLU A 60 7.04 6.98 0.99
N ALA A 61 7.11 8.32 0.90
CA ALA A 61 7.46 9.16 2.04
C ALA A 61 6.46 9.03 3.20
N ALA A 62 5.15 8.80 2.95
CA ALA A 62 4.17 8.53 4.01
C ALA A 62 4.54 7.29 4.83
N LEU A 63 4.90 6.23 4.11
CA LEU A 63 5.26 4.94 4.70
C LEU A 63 6.60 5.03 5.42
N ASP A 64 7.60 5.66 4.82
CA ASP A 64 8.92 5.84 5.45
C ASP A 64 8.84 6.72 6.70
N GLU A 65 8.05 7.81 6.68
CA GLU A 65 7.84 8.68 7.85
C GLU A 65 7.16 7.93 9.00
N LYS A 66 6.08 7.20 8.73
CA LYS A 66 5.42 6.40 9.77
C LYS A 66 6.34 5.29 10.27
N SER A 67 7.05 4.60 9.39
CA SER A 67 8.03 3.57 9.77
C SER A 67 9.16 4.16 10.64
N ALA A 68 9.57 5.40 10.39
CA ALA A 68 10.54 6.11 11.23
C ALA A 68 9.97 6.46 12.60
N ARG A 69 8.69 6.88 12.69
CA ARG A 69 8.01 7.09 13.97
C ARG A 69 7.92 5.81 14.80
N VAL A 70 7.63 4.67 14.17
CA VAL A 70 7.61 3.37 14.86
C VAL A 70 8.98 3.00 15.42
N ARG A 71 10.04 3.16 14.62
CA ARG A 71 11.43 2.98 15.07
C ARG A 71 11.77 3.86 16.26
N ALA A 72 11.44 5.15 16.17
CA ALA A 72 11.67 6.10 17.25
C ALA A 72 10.89 5.75 18.52
N ALA A 73 9.63 5.32 18.38
CA ALA A 73 8.77 4.94 19.51
C ALA A 73 9.29 3.70 20.26
N LEU A 74 9.89 2.76 19.52
CA LEU A 74 10.48 1.54 20.09
C LEU A 74 11.94 1.73 20.53
N GLY A 75 12.55 2.87 20.22
CA GLY A 75 13.95 3.16 20.56
C GLY A 75 14.95 2.26 19.83
N VAL A 76 14.62 1.81 18.62
CA VAL A 76 15.47 0.91 17.81
C VAL A 76 15.83 1.54 16.47
N ASP A 77 17.07 1.31 16.02
CA ASP A 77 17.53 1.77 14.70
C ASP A 77 16.92 0.94 13.56
N GLU A 78 16.74 -0.36 13.79
CA GLU A 78 16.23 -1.33 12.83
C GLU A 78 15.14 -2.20 13.47
N LEU A 79 14.08 -2.46 12.69
CA LEU A 79 12.95 -3.29 13.11
C LEU A 79 13.15 -4.71 12.64
N GLU A 80 12.67 -5.67 13.43
CA GLU A 80 12.66 -7.06 12.99
C GLU A 80 11.80 -7.21 11.71
N PRO A 81 12.33 -7.89 10.68
CA PRO A 81 11.60 -8.10 9.45
C PRO A 81 10.36 -8.96 9.70
N ALA A 82 9.27 -8.61 9.03
CA ALA A 82 8.06 -9.43 9.07
C ALA A 82 8.33 -10.80 8.43
N PRO A 83 7.74 -11.89 8.94
CA PRO A 83 7.89 -13.21 8.33
C PRO A 83 7.31 -13.23 6.91
N ASP A 84 7.94 -13.97 6.00
CA ASP A 84 7.47 -14.15 4.61
C ASP A 84 6.02 -14.65 4.55
N ARG A 85 5.70 -15.62 5.42
CA ARG A 85 4.37 -16.20 5.54
C ARG A 85 3.71 -15.77 6.85
N LEU A 86 2.60 -15.06 6.73
CA LEU A 86 1.80 -14.67 7.90
C LEU A 86 1.28 -15.91 8.65
N PRO A 87 1.34 -15.91 10.00
CA PRO A 87 0.81 -17.00 10.80
C PRO A 87 -0.70 -17.16 10.54
N PRO A 88 -1.23 -18.39 10.64
CA PRO A 88 -2.62 -18.70 10.26
C PRO A 88 -3.68 -17.86 10.98
N GLY A 89 -3.42 -17.40 12.20
CA GLY A 89 -4.32 -16.50 12.95
C GLY A 89 -4.29 -15.02 12.52
N ARG A 90 -3.38 -14.63 11.61
CA ARG A 90 -3.28 -13.28 11.03
C ARG A 90 -3.59 -13.25 9.54
N ARG A 91 -3.94 -14.40 8.96
CA ARG A 91 -4.56 -14.46 7.63
C ARG A 91 -5.99 -14.01 7.78
N THR A 92 -6.20 -12.73 8.10
CA THR A 92 -7.51 -12.13 7.96
C THR A 92 -7.75 -12.09 6.46
N THR A 93 -8.48 -13.09 5.94
CA THR A 93 -9.17 -12.95 4.67
C THR A 93 -9.89 -11.64 4.80
N GLU A 94 -9.49 -10.66 4.00
CA GLU A 94 -10.14 -9.36 3.97
C GLU A 94 -11.62 -9.69 3.86
N SER A 95 -12.38 -9.47 4.93
CA SER A 95 -13.83 -9.44 4.81
C SER A 95 -14.06 -8.13 4.07
N GLY A 96 -13.78 -8.17 2.77
CA GLY A 96 -13.87 -7.06 1.87
C GLY A 96 -15.26 -6.55 2.11
N THR A 97 -15.35 -5.34 2.65
CA THR A 97 -16.61 -4.62 2.66
C THR A 97 -16.95 -4.47 1.18
N ALA A 98 -17.77 -5.41 0.70
CA ALA A 98 -18.12 -5.56 -0.69
C ALA A 98 -18.77 -4.25 -1.14
N GLY A 99 -18.00 -3.38 -1.79
CA GLY A 99 -18.48 -2.06 -2.20
C GLY A 99 -17.47 -0.92 -2.17
N ARG A 100 -16.35 -0.99 -1.40
CA ARG A 100 -15.35 0.10 -1.44
C ARG A 100 -14.37 -0.09 -2.60
N LYS A 101 -14.38 0.84 -3.56
CA LYS A 101 -13.37 0.90 -4.62
C LYS A 101 -12.00 1.17 -3.97
N ARG A 102 -11.09 0.22 -4.06
CA ARG A 102 -9.71 0.35 -3.56
C ARG A 102 -8.78 0.65 -4.73
N ARG A 103 -7.77 1.47 -4.48
CA ARG A 103 -6.71 1.77 -5.47
C ARG A 103 -5.40 1.23 -4.96
N SER A 104 -4.66 0.59 -5.86
CA SER A 104 -3.35 0.04 -5.54
C SER A 104 -2.22 0.88 -6.14
N PHE A 105 -1.08 0.90 -5.45
CA PHE A 105 0.18 1.41 -5.98
C PHE A 105 1.32 0.44 -5.67
N THR A 106 2.33 0.44 -6.52
CA THR A 106 3.57 -0.29 -6.31
C THR A 106 4.61 0.69 -5.80
N CYS A 107 5.31 0.32 -4.74
CA CYS A 107 6.43 1.09 -4.20
C CYS A 107 7.77 0.37 -4.46
N THR A 108 8.88 1.02 -4.11
CA THR A 108 10.18 0.36 -4.08
C THR A 108 10.21 -0.82 -3.07
N PRO A 109 11.03 -1.86 -3.32
CA PRO A 109 11.16 -2.99 -2.40
C PRO A 109 11.61 -2.57 -1.00
N ARG A 110 12.51 -1.58 -0.91
CA ARG A 110 13.03 -1.07 0.36
C ARG A 110 11.94 -0.41 1.21
N THR A 111 11.09 0.42 0.60
CA THR A 111 9.96 1.03 1.29
C THR A 111 8.94 -0.02 1.72
N TRP A 112 8.71 -1.04 0.88
CA TRP A 112 7.85 -2.17 1.22
C TRP A 112 8.33 -2.93 2.46
N GLU A 113 9.60 -3.34 2.48
CA GLU A 113 10.20 -4.08 3.58
C GLU A 113 10.13 -3.31 4.90
N ARG A 114 10.45 -2.01 4.86
CA ARG A 114 10.37 -1.12 6.03
C ARG A 114 8.96 -0.97 6.56
N ALA A 115 8.00 -0.73 5.68
CA ALA A 115 6.59 -0.63 6.07
C ALA A 115 6.08 -1.95 6.65
N ARG A 116 6.48 -3.09 6.06
CA ARG A 116 6.11 -4.42 6.53
C ARG A 116 6.72 -4.72 7.91
N ALA A 117 7.97 -4.36 8.15
CA ALA A 117 8.63 -4.48 9.45
C ALA A 117 7.99 -3.56 10.51
N ALA A 118 7.67 -2.31 10.16
CA ALA A 118 6.98 -1.37 11.05
C ALA A 118 5.58 -1.85 11.44
N TRP A 119 4.82 -2.34 10.46
CA TRP A 119 3.55 -2.97 10.72
C TRP A 119 3.70 -4.21 11.62
N TRP A 120 4.71 -5.05 11.37
CA TRP A 120 4.94 -6.25 12.20
C TRP A 120 5.27 -5.91 13.65
N ALA A 121 6.04 -4.86 13.88
CA ALA A 121 6.33 -4.38 15.23
C ALA A 121 5.08 -3.83 15.95
N GLN A 122 4.07 -3.36 15.20
CA GLN A 122 2.79 -2.89 15.74
C GLN A 122 1.65 -3.89 15.46
N ALA A 123 1.96 -5.16 15.23
CA ALA A 123 0.99 -6.09 14.72
C ALA A 123 -0.19 -6.30 15.69
N GLU A 124 -0.03 -6.09 16.99
CA GLU A 124 -1.13 -6.16 17.96
C GLU A 124 -2.17 -5.05 17.77
N LEU A 125 -1.74 -3.87 17.30
CA LEU A 125 -2.61 -2.71 17.06
C LEU A 125 -3.25 -2.76 15.67
N TYR A 126 -2.54 -3.33 14.69
CA TYR A 126 -2.98 -3.39 13.29
C TYR A 126 -3.14 -4.84 12.84
N PRO A 127 -4.37 -5.40 12.90
CA PRO A 127 -4.62 -6.77 12.46
C PRO A 127 -4.33 -6.97 10.96
N ALA A 128 -4.49 -5.92 10.13
CA ALA A 128 -4.13 -5.94 8.73
C ALA A 128 -3.12 -4.83 8.39
N LEU A 129 -2.17 -5.16 7.51
CA LEU A 129 -1.18 -4.22 6.97
C LEU A 129 -1.88 -3.05 6.24
N THR A 130 -2.99 -3.34 5.58
CA THR A 130 -3.81 -2.35 4.87
C THR A 130 -4.29 -1.21 5.77
N ASP A 131 -4.77 -1.52 6.97
CA ASP A 131 -5.22 -0.49 7.93
C ASP A 131 -4.05 0.39 8.37
N TRP A 132 -2.88 -0.22 8.58
CA TRP A 132 -1.66 0.51 8.94
C TRP A 132 -1.23 1.51 7.83
N ILE A 133 -1.37 1.11 6.57
CA ILE A 133 -1.05 1.95 5.40
C ILE A 133 -2.05 3.06 5.21
N GLU A 134 -3.35 2.78 5.32
CA GLU A 134 -4.39 3.81 5.22
C GLU A 134 -4.13 4.89 6.26
N GLU A 135 -3.88 4.49 7.50
CA GLU A 135 -3.57 5.45 8.57
C GLU A 135 -2.24 6.19 8.30
N ALA A 136 -1.23 5.56 7.69
CA ALA A 136 0.00 6.27 7.30
C ALA A 136 -0.24 7.39 6.29
N ILE A 137 -1.10 7.13 5.31
CA ILE A 137 -1.50 8.09 4.29
C ILE A 137 -2.36 9.18 4.91
N GLU A 138 -3.29 8.83 5.78
CA GLU A 138 -4.14 9.77 6.52
C GLU A 138 -3.31 10.68 7.42
N GLU A 139 -2.35 10.14 8.18
CA GLU A 139 -1.43 10.93 9.02
C GLU A 139 -0.60 11.92 8.20
N LYS A 140 -0.07 11.50 7.03
CA LYS A 140 0.67 12.43 6.15
C LYS A 140 -0.26 13.50 5.56
N THR A 141 -1.50 13.13 5.26
CA THR A 141 -2.53 14.07 4.77
C THR A 141 -2.94 15.06 5.87
N ALA A 142 -3.10 14.61 7.11
CA ALA A 142 -3.51 15.41 8.26
C ALA A 142 -2.38 16.29 8.83
N GLY A 143 -1.13 15.83 8.72
CA GLY A 143 0.09 16.59 8.99
C GLY A 143 0.31 17.81 8.07
N ALA A 144 -0.69 18.17 7.28
CA ALA A 144 -0.82 19.44 6.56
C ALA A 144 -1.42 20.58 7.39
N THR A 145 -1.69 20.34 8.67
CA THR A 145 -2.13 21.37 9.58
C THR A 145 -0.92 22.25 10.00
N TYR A 146 -0.61 23.23 9.12
CA TYR A 146 0.20 24.46 9.30
C TYR A 146 1.74 24.38 9.12
N PRO A 147 2.40 25.47 8.66
CA PRO A 147 2.74 25.66 7.25
C PRO A 147 4.26 25.71 6.99
N SER A 148 4.60 25.60 5.71
CA SER A 148 5.82 26.17 5.15
C SER A 148 5.83 27.69 5.39
N GLU A 149 6.33 28.14 6.54
CA GLU A 149 6.64 29.53 6.82
C GLU A 149 7.85 29.63 7.79
N SER A 150 8.99 29.09 7.37
CA SER A 150 10.29 29.34 7.99
C SER A 150 11.37 29.11 6.96
N ALA A 151 11.58 30.09 6.09
CA ALA A 151 12.87 30.46 5.48
C ALA A 151 12.71 31.32 4.21
N LYS A 152 11.83 32.33 4.22
CA LYS A 152 11.95 33.43 3.26
C LYS A 152 11.31 34.71 3.76
N SER A 153 11.98 35.41 4.69
CA SER A 153 11.93 36.87 4.84
C SER A 153 12.78 37.32 6.03
N VAL A 154 14.04 37.67 5.78
CA VAL A 154 14.69 38.90 6.27
C VAL A 154 16.11 38.94 5.70
N ALA A 155 16.17 39.25 4.41
CA ALA A 155 17.29 39.98 3.84
C ALA A 155 16.71 41.28 3.28
N SER A 156 17.32 42.40 3.65
CA SER A 156 17.05 43.78 3.21
C SER A 156 16.02 44.57 4.04
N SER A 157 16.52 45.39 4.96
CA SER A 157 16.38 46.86 4.84
C SER A 157 17.35 47.57 5.78
N THR A 158 18.31 48.21 5.14
CA THR A 158 19.21 49.27 5.60
C THR A 158 18.45 50.44 6.22
N SER A 159 18.93 50.96 7.35
CA SER A 159 19.07 52.40 7.66
C SER A 159 20.01 52.57 8.85
#